data_AF-A0A1M3CPE4-F1
#
_entry.id   AF-A0A1M3CPE4-F1
#
_cell.length_a   1.000
_cell.length_b   1.000
_cell.length_c   1.000
_cell.angle_alpha   90.00
_cell.angle_beta   90.00
_cell.angle_gamma   90.00
#
_symmetry.space_group_name_H-M   'P 1'
#
loop_
_entity.id
_entity.type
_entity.pdbx_description
1 polymer ?
#
loop_
_entity_poly.entity_id
_entity_poly.type
_entity_poly.pdbx_seq_one_letter_code
_entity_poly.pdbx_strand_id
1 'polypeptide(L)'
;MKQKINALCVELEAKKFPPFPKDEQLSTWIEDLILFDSMFAGIVFSKKDNSKVSPYEIPQISDLEESLLKIQLTHTEDLAIFYECQQYVDLLKKIREEIVHVRPHPRIRKKTSENFP
;
A
#
# COMPACT_ATOMS: atom_id res chain seq x y z
N MET A 1 5.63 -5.97 -14.96
CA MET A 1 5.29 -6.14 -13.52
C MET A 1 6.30 -5.44 -12.62
N LYS A 2 7.60 -5.82 -12.59
CA LYS A 2 8.64 -5.06 -11.87
C LYS A 2 8.69 -3.57 -12.21
N GLN A 3 8.54 -3.24 -13.50
CA GLN A 3 8.52 -1.85 -13.98
C GLN A 3 7.36 -1.02 -13.40
N LYS A 4 6.18 -1.62 -13.14
CA LYS A 4 5.01 -0.90 -12.61
C LYS A 4 5.16 -0.60 -11.11
N ILE A 5 5.53 -1.60 -10.31
CA ILE A 5 5.81 -1.40 -8.87
C ILE A 5 6.93 -0.38 -8.70
N ASN A 6 8.02 -0.49 -9.47
CA ASN A 6 9.10 0.49 -9.42
C ASN A 6 8.64 1.89 -9.80
N ALA A 7 7.81 2.06 -10.84
CA ALA A 7 7.28 3.36 -11.22
C ALA A 7 6.41 3.98 -10.11
N LEU A 8 5.54 3.17 -9.48
CA LEU A 8 4.72 3.63 -8.36
C LEU A 8 5.55 3.99 -7.12
N CYS A 9 6.62 3.24 -6.83
CA CYS A 9 7.54 3.59 -5.75
C CYS A 9 8.29 4.91 -6.03
N VAL A 10 8.74 5.12 -7.27
CA VAL A 10 9.37 6.39 -7.67
C VAL A 10 8.38 7.55 -7.57
N GLU A 11 7.12 7.32 -7.95
CA GLU A 11 6.04 8.32 -7.79
C GLU A 11 5.79 8.64 -6.30
N LEU A 12 5.78 7.63 -5.43
CA LEU A 12 5.64 7.80 -3.98
C LEU A 12 6.81 8.60 -3.39
N GLU A 13 8.05 8.25 -3.74
CA GLU A 13 9.26 8.98 -3.32
C GLU A 13 9.24 10.44 -3.79
N ALA A 14 8.76 10.70 -5.02
CA ALA A 14 8.66 12.04 -5.58
C ALA A 14 7.60 12.91 -4.89
N LYS A 15 6.50 12.30 -4.42
CA LYS A 15 5.38 13.01 -3.78
C LYS A 15 5.72 13.57 -2.39
N LYS A 16 6.80 13.06 -1.79
CA LYS A 16 7.23 13.29 -0.40
C LYS A 16 6.16 12.87 0.61
N PHE A 17 6.62 12.59 1.81
CA PHE A 17 5.71 12.25 2.92
C PHE A 17 4.96 13.51 3.37
N PRO A 18 3.65 13.44 3.71
CA PRO A 18 2.89 14.59 4.18
C PRO A 18 3.54 15.26 5.39
N PRO A 19 3.53 16.61 5.49
CA PRO A 19 4.06 17.30 6.65
C PRO A 19 3.17 17.11 7.88
N PHE A 20 3.73 17.37 9.07
CA PHE A 20 2.95 17.30 10.31
C PHE A 20 2.01 18.52 10.44
N PRO A 21 0.70 18.30 10.66
CA PRO A 21 -0.32 19.33 10.83
C PRO A 21 -0.34 19.89 12.25
N LYS A 22 -1.16 20.92 12.48
CA LYS A 22 -1.46 21.42 13.83
C LYS A 22 -2.56 20.60 14.51
N ASP A 23 -3.50 20.07 13.74
CA ASP A 23 -4.58 19.22 14.22
C ASP A 23 -4.02 17.92 14.83
N GLU A 24 -4.34 17.68 16.10
CA GLU A 24 -3.83 16.55 16.87
C GLU A 24 -4.29 15.20 16.30
N GLN A 25 -5.53 15.11 15.79
CA GLN A 25 -6.05 13.87 15.21
C GLN A 25 -5.33 13.56 13.90
N LEU A 26 -5.16 14.56 13.02
CA LEU A 26 -4.43 14.36 11.77
C LEU A 26 -2.94 14.09 12.03
N SER A 27 -2.34 14.74 13.04
CA SER A 27 -0.95 14.47 13.43
C SER A 27 -0.77 13.03 13.91
N THR A 28 -1.62 12.57 14.81
CA THR A 28 -1.60 11.19 15.32
C THR A 28 -1.78 10.18 14.19
N TRP A 29 -2.72 10.46 13.27
CA TRP A 29 -2.94 9.61 12.11
C TRP A 29 -1.72 9.55 11.18
N ILE A 30 -0.99 10.67 11.02
CA ILE A 30 0.26 10.70 10.23
C ILE A 30 1.37 9.87 10.91
N GLU A 31 1.44 9.85 12.25
CA GLU A 31 2.37 8.96 12.96
C GLU A 31 2.08 7.49 12.66
N ASP A 32 0.80 7.09 12.67
CA ASP A 32 0.38 5.74 12.26
C ASP A 32 0.73 5.46 10.79
N LEU A 33 0.58 6.45 9.91
CA LEU A 33 0.98 6.35 8.50
C LEU A 33 2.50 6.12 8.36
N ILE A 34 3.35 6.72 9.19
CA ILE A 34 4.82 6.51 9.15
C ILE A 34 5.16 5.05 9.45
N LEU A 35 4.51 4.47 10.47
CA LEU A 35 4.69 3.06 10.83
C LEU A 35 4.25 2.16 9.68
N PHE A 36 3.11 2.49 9.07
CA PHE A 36 2.59 1.77 7.93
C PHE A 36 3.52 1.85 6.71
N ASP A 37 4.01 3.04 6.38
CA ASP A 37 4.94 3.28 5.28
C ASP A 37 6.24 2.47 5.44
N SER A 38 6.81 2.47 6.65
CA SER A 38 8.02 1.72 6.96
C SER A 38 7.84 0.20 6.78
N MET A 39 6.72 -0.34 7.24
CA MET A 39 6.35 -1.74 7.02
C MET A 39 6.16 -2.04 5.52
N PHE A 40 5.52 -1.13 4.80
CA PHE A 40 5.26 -1.26 3.37
C PHE A 40 6.55 -1.23 2.54
N ALA A 41 7.49 -0.36 2.90
CA ALA A 41 8.82 -0.29 2.29
C ALA A 41 9.57 -1.62 2.41
N GLY A 42 9.51 -2.28 3.58
CA GLY A 42 10.10 -3.61 3.79
C GLY A 42 9.50 -4.70 2.90
N ILE A 43 8.18 -4.68 2.71
CA ILE A 43 7.46 -5.60 1.81
C ILE A 43 7.86 -5.36 0.35
N VAL A 44 7.89 -4.10 -0.08
CA VAL A 44 8.31 -3.70 -1.43
C VAL A 44 9.75 -4.14 -1.69
N PHE A 45 10.66 -3.92 -0.74
CA PHE A 45 12.06 -4.35 -0.84
C PHE A 45 12.16 -5.87 -1.00
N SER A 46 11.45 -6.62 -0.15
CA SER A 46 11.39 -8.09 -0.23
C SER A 46 10.88 -8.57 -1.59
N LYS A 47 9.88 -7.90 -2.17
CA LYS A 47 9.38 -8.22 -3.50
C LYS A 47 10.36 -7.87 -4.63
N LYS A 48 11.13 -6.78 -4.49
CA LYS A 48 12.20 -6.43 -5.45
C LYS A 48 13.27 -7.53 -5.49
N ASP A 49 13.58 -8.15 -4.35
CA ASP A 49 14.53 -9.26 -4.21
C ASP A 49 13.95 -10.65 -4.60
N ASN A 50 12.73 -10.71 -5.15
CA ASN A 50 12.00 -11.95 -5.47
C ASN A 50 11.69 -12.85 -4.27
N SER A 51 11.73 -12.32 -3.05
CA SER A 51 11.26 -13.06 -1.88
C SER A 51 9.76 -13.33 -1.95
N LYS A 52 9.35 -14.52 -1.48
CA LYS A 52 7.95 -14.92 -1.43
C LYS A 52 7.25 -14.26 -0.25
N VAL A 53 6.78 -13.02 -0.43
CA VAL A 53 5.82 -12.41 0.50
C VAL A 53 4.42 -12.96 0.20
N SER A 54 3.75 -13.48 1.22
CA SER A 54 2.38 -13.96 1.15
C SER A 54 1.41 -12.78 0.99
N PRO A 55 0.37 -12.87 0.13
CA PRO A 55 -0.64 -11.82 0.02
C PRO A 55 -1.33 -11.46 1.36
N TYR A 56 -1.40 -12.41 2.29
CA TYR A 56 -1.99 -12.22 3.61
C TYR A 56 -1.08 -11.44 4.57
N GLU A 57 0.22 -11.38 4.30
CA GLU A 57 1.19 -10.60 5.08
C GLU A 57 1.21 -9.13 4.64
N ILE A 58 0.51 -8.80 3.56
CA ILE A 58 0.45 -7.44 3.03
C ILE A 58 -0.71 -6.70 3.71
N PRO A 59 -0.41 -5.67 4.52
CA PRO A 59 -1.40 -4.93 5.29
C PRO A 59 -2.53 -4.41 4.41
N GLN A 60 -3.75 -4.38 4.94
CA GLN A 60 -4.88 -3.73 4.29
C GLN A 60 -4.76 -2.22 4.49
N ILE A 61 -5.15 -1.47 3.45
CA ILE A 61 -5.11 0.01 3.46
C ILE A 61 -6.50 0.60 3.72
N SER A 62 -7.56 -0.19 3.57
CA SER A 62 -8.96 0.22 3.80
C SER A 62 -9.15 0.86 5.16
N ASP A 63 -8.58 0.28 6.21
CA ASP A 63 -8.81 0.72 7.58
C ASP A 63 -8.15 2.09 7.83
N LEU A 64 -7.00 2.32 7.19
CA LEU A 64 -6.25 3.59 7.23
C LEU A 64 -6.96 4.68 6.41
N GLU A 65 -7.51 4.32 5.25
CA GLU A 65 -8.32 5.21 4.41
C GLU A 65 -9.61 5.62 5.13
N GLU A 66 -10.32 4.66 5.72
CA GLU A 66 -11.54 4.91 6.49
C GLU A 66 -11.29 5.74 7.74
N SER A 67 -10.16 5.56 8.42
CA SER A 67 -9.82 6.36 9.60
C SER A 67 -9.49 7.81 9.23
N LEU A 68 -8.81 8.04 8.10
CA LEU A 68 -8.56 9.40 7.59
C LEU A 68 -9.88 10.15 7.34
N LEU A 69 -10.84 9.51 6.68
CA LEU A 69 -12.14 10.13 6.37
C LEU A 69 -12.99 10.48 7.60
N LYS A 70 -12.68 9.90 8.76
CA LYS A 70 -13.37 10.19 10.03
C LYS A 70 -12.80 11.42 10.75
N ILE A 71 -11.63 11.90 10.34
CA ILE A 71 -10.97 13.06 10.97
C ILE A 71 -11.78 14.31 10.68
N GLN A 72 -12.15 15.02 11.75
CA GLN A 72 -12.77 16.33 11.65
C GLN A 72 -11.71 17.39 11.88
N LEU A 73 -11.34 18.09 10.81
CA LEU A 73 -10.30 19.12 10.87
C LEU A 73 -10.79 20.33 11.67
N THR A 74 -9.99 20.73 12.65
CA THR A 74 -10.22 21.94 13.43
C THR A 74 -9.54 23.18 12.83
N HIS A 75 -8.52 22.97 12.01
CA HIS A 75 -7.74 24.03 11.36
C HIS A 75 -7.86 23.94 9.84
N THR A 76 -8.30 25.03 9.19
CA THR A 76 -8.46 25.10 7.72
C THR A 76 -7.14 25.02 6.96
N GLU A 77 -6.03 25.42 7.60
CA GLU A 77 -4.67 25.31 7.04
C GLU A 77 -4.24 23.84 6.85
N ASP A 78 -4.77 22.92 7.66
CA ASP A 78 -4.46 21.49 7.60
C ASP A 78 -5.26 20.75 6.53
N LEU A 79 -6.19 21.43 5.85
CA LEU A 79 -6.96 20.84 4.74
C LEU A 79 -6.05 20.42 3.57
N ALA A 80 -4.99 21.19 3.29
CA ALA A 80 -4.02 20.83 2.26
C ALA A 80 -3.26 19.54 2.64
N ILE A 81 -2.86 19.43 3.90
CA ILE A 81 -2.16 18.27 4.45
C ILE A 81 -3.07 17.03 4.40
N PHE A 82 -4.34 17.19 4.74
CA PHE A 82 -5.34 16.14 4.61
C PHE A 82 -5.44 15.60 3.18
N TYR A 83 -5.47 16.48 2.17
CA TYR A 83 -5.48 16.06 0.77
C TYR A 83 -4.17 15.36 0.35
N GLU A 84 -3.02 15.81 0.87
CA GLU A 84 -1.75 15.12 0.65
C GLU A 84 -1.76 13.71 1.26
N CYS A 85 -2.32 13.54 2.46
CA CYS A 85 -2.51 12.23 3.09
C CYS A 85 -3.39 11.30 2.23
N GLN A 86 -4.52 11.78 1.73
CA GLN A 86 -5.39 11.00 0.84
C GLN A 86 -4.63 10.53 -0.40
N GLN A 87 -3.93 11.47 -1.02
CA GLN A 87 -3.13 11.22 -2.21
C GLN A 87 -1.96 10.24 -1.98
N TYR A 88 -1.41 10.19 -0.76
CA TYR A 88 -0.37 9.25 -0.35
C TYR A 88 -0.95 7.84 -0.17
N VAL A 89 -2.08 7.74 0.55
CA VAL A 89 -2.81 6.48 0.78
C VAL A 89 -3.25 5.85 -0.54
N ASP A 90 -3.74 6.64 -1.49
CA ASP A 90 -4.10 6.16 -2.83
C ASP A 90 -2.93 5.52 -3.57
N LEU A 91 -1.71 6.06 -3.41
CA LEU A 91 -0.52 5.46 -4.00
C LEU A 91 -0.14 4.16 -3.33
N LEU A 92 -0.15 4.11 -1.99
CA LEU A 92 0.09 2.86 -1.25
C LEU A 92 -0.90 1.78 -1.69
N LYS A 93 -2.17 2.14 -1.91
CA LYS A 93 -3.23 1.23 -2.38
C LYS A 93 -2.91 0.65 -3.76
N LYS A 94 -2.48 1.47 -4.71
CA LYS A 94 -2.04 1.02 -6.04
C LYS A 94 -0.82 0.10 -5.95
N ILE A 95 0.17 0.42 -5.11
CA ILE A 95 1.34 -0.43 -4.91
C ILE A 95 0.90 -1.78 -4.34
N ARG A 96 0.03 -1.78 -3.32
CA ARG A 96 -0.54 -3.00 -2.73
C ARG A 96 -1.20 -3.88 -3.77
N GLU A 97 -2.10 -3.29 -4.57
CA GLU A 97 -2.83 -4.00 -5.60
C GLU A 97 -1.87 -4.67 -6.59
N GLU A 98 -0.83 -3.99 -7.04
CA GLU A 98 0.19 -4.55 -7.93
C GLU A 98 1.00 -5.68 -7.26
N ILE A 99 1.28 -5.58 -5.94
CA ILE A 99 1.96 -6.66 -5.21
C ILE A 99 1.05 -7.90 -5.05
N VAL A 100 -0.25 -7.71 -4.78
CA VAL A 100 -1.22 -8.79 -4.56
C VAL A 100 -1.71 -9.41 -5.88
N HIS A 101 -1.86 -8.62 -6.95
CA HIS A 101 -2.33 -9.07 -8.28
C HIS A 101 -1.28 -9.85 -9.08
N VAL A 102 -0.16 -10.23 -8.47
CA VAL A 102 0.72 -11.28 -9.00
C VAL A 102 -0.04 -12.61 -8.92
N ARG A 103 -0.90 -12.87 -9.92
CA ARG A 103 -1.69 -14.10 -10.01
C ARG A 103 -0.79 -15.31 -9.76
N PRO A 104 -1.18 -16.28 -8.90
CA PRO A 104 -0.63 -17.61 -9.01
C PRO A 104 -0.95 -18.08 -10.43
N HIS A 105 0.07 -18.47 -11.19
CA HIS A 105 -0.12 -19.14 -12.47
C HIS A 105 -1.15 -20.26 -12.25
N PRO A 106 -2.24 -20.35 -13.03
CA PRO A 106 -3.17 -21.46 -12.88
C PRO A 106 -2.36 -22.72 -13.11
N ARG A 107 -2.18 -23.54 -12.06
CA ARG A 107 -1.64 -24.89 -12.21
C ARG A 107 -2.60 -25.60 -13.14
N ILE A 108 -2.19 -25.76 -14.40
CA ILE A 108 -2.83 -26.68 -15.32
C ILE A 108 -2.75 -28.03 -14.61
N ARG A 109 -3.88 -28.50 -14.05
CA ARG A 109 -4.01 -29.88 -13.63
C ARG A 109 -3.83 -30.70 -14.91
N LYS A 110 -2.64 -31.28 -15.11
CA LYS A 110 -2.48 -32.40 -16.03
C LYS A 110 -3.45 -33.46 -15.52
N LYS A 111 -4.58 -33.65 -16.21
CA LYS A 111 -5.35 -34.88 -16.09
C LYS A 111 -4.40 -35.99 -16.54
N THR A 112 -3.84 -36.71 -15.59
CA THR A 112 -3.33 -38.06 -15.85
C THR A 112 -4.54 -38.85 -16.32
N SER A 113 -4.62 -39.08 -17.63
CA SER A 113 -5.47 -40.13 -18.19
C SER A 113 -4.91 -41.45 -17.66
N GLU A 114 -5.49 -41.95 -16.57
CA GLU A 114 -5.35 -43.34 -16.20
C GLU A 114 -6.08 -44.15 -17.28
N ASN A 115 -5.31 -44.66 -18.24
CA ASN A 115 -5.69 -45.85 -18.98
C ASN A 115 -5.59 -47.00 -17.98
N PHE A 116 -6.71 -47.39 -17.38
CA PHE A 116 -6.84 -48.69 -16.77
C PHE A 116 -7.13 -49.73 -17.89
N PRO A 117 -6.39 -50.84 -17.94
CA PRO A 117 -6.55 -51.91 -18.94
C PRO A 117 -7.86 -52.68 -18.80
#